data_AF-F7JPU7-F1
#
_entry.id   AF-F7JPU7-F1
#
_cell.length_a   1.000
_cell.length_b   1.000
_cell.length_c   1.000
_cell.angle_alpha   90.00
_cell.angle_beta   90.00
_cell.angle_gamma   90.00
#
_symmetry.space_group_name_H-M   'P 1'
#
loop_
_entity.id
_entity.type
_entity.pdbx_description
1 polymer ?
#
loop_
_entity_poly.entity_id
_entity_poly.type
_entity_poly.pdbx_seq_one_letter_code
_entity_poly.pdbx_strand_id
1 'polypeptide(L)'
;MKALLYVTKRSLMNNLKRAVRKPATLFLILFCIGYAIFLIQIGITAARKLRFDSAKGLVVLVTIWALYVFFADFLSYASKKGVLFKKGQTHFVFPAPISSKLVLVYSAWMNYIFSVGVNLLFAIAGATVFGVAWWKMVLFFFLGCGLEIVLECSTMVILYTNEQIPAKVLKGICIGIKVFLIGITLLIVYYFWKNGITLETVFAFFDWKILQIIPVVGWNIALYRLLLLGPTMLNAICSVLYIGCAVILFAAAFRMKCGGGYYEEAAKFADDYAEMRKRSKNGEMVMGIGKKKRKFRKVEGEFSAHGARAVFYRQLLEYKKEKYFIFSKMTLTSLFLAAIMSFVMRSAAQKTGHPELFLLGVLAYVTLCMTGYLGKWETELKNPYLFLIPDSPFKKIWYATLMEHVKALADGILICVPVGFVWGIRPVYVVQCILIYTVLQANKLYLKVIAQWMVGELLGKTGQELIRGLMQMVILGLGAGIAVLVGLLIDPDLVFPILLIYSLIVTTLVGLLAAIRFDSMEQMV
;
A
#
# COMPACT_ATOMS: atom_id res chain seq x y z
N MET A 1 -9.23 -30.74 -14.41
CA MET A 1 -9.85 -29.39 -14.43
C MET A 1 -11.16 -29.30 -13.63
N LYS A 2 -12.15 -30.20 -13.83
CA LYS A 2 -13.45 -30.14 -13.11
C LYS A 2 -13.32 -30.07 -11.58
N ALA A 3 -12.42 -30.86 -10.99
CA ALA A 3 -12.18 -30.85 -9.54
C ALA A 3 -11.62 -29.51 -9.03
N LEU A 4 -10.67 -28.91 -9.76
CA LEU A 4 -10.10 -27.61 -9.42
C LEU A 4 -11.17 -26.51 -9.47
N LEU A 5 -11.91 -26.43 -10.58
CA LEU A 5 -13.02 -25.48 -10.77
C LEU A 5 -14.12 -25.64 -9.71
N TYR A 6 -14.40 -26.87 -9.28
CA TYR A 6 -15.35 -27.12 -8.21
C TYR A 6 -14.90 -26.48 -6.89
N VAL A 7 -13.62 -26.61 -6.52
CA VAL A 7 -13.07 -26.04 -5.28
C VAL A 7 -13.12 -24.51 -5.31
N THR A 8 -12.77 -23.85 -6.42
CA THR A 8 -12.88 -22.38 -6.52
C THR A 8 -14.33 -21.93 -6.46
N LYS A 9 -15.23 -22.54 -7.22
CA LYS A 9 -16.66 -22.19 -7.21
C LYS A 9 -17.27 -22.31 -5.81
N ARG A 10 -17.00 -23.42 -5.11
CA ARG A 10 -17.49 -23.62 -3.73
C ARG A 10 -16.85 -22.64 -2.76
N SER A 11 -15.56 -22.36 -2.88
CA SER A 11 -14.88 -21.37 -2.02
C SER A 11 -15.45 -19.96 -2.20
N LEU A 12 -15.68 -19.52 -3.45
CA LEU A 12 -16.30 -18.23 -3.76
C LEU A 12 -17.71 -18.14 -3.19
N MET A 13 -18.54 -19.15 -3.44
CA MET A 13 -19.91 -19.17 -2.96
C MET A 13 -20.00 -19.19 -1.42
N ASN A 14 -19.10 -19.92 -0.76
CA ASN A 14 -19.04 -19.93 0.70
C ASN A 14 -18.57 -18.58 1.27
N ASN A 15 -17.61 -17.91 0.62
CA ASN A 15 -17.18 -16.57 1.01
C ASN A 15 -18.30 -15.54 0.82
N LEU A 16 -19.03 -15.59 -0.29
CA LEU A 16 -20.17 -14.72 -0.57
C LEU A 16 -21.27 -14.91 0.48
N LYS A 17 -21.65 -16.17 0.77
CA LYS A 17 -22.63 -16.50 1.83
C LYS A 17 -22.19 -15.98 3.20
N ARG A 18 -20.90 -16.08 3.54
CA ARG A 18 -20.36 -15.52 4.79
C ARG A 18 -20.38 -13.99 4.82
N ALA A 19 -20.12 -13.33 3.69
CA ALA A 19 -20.14 -11.87 3.58
C ALA A 19 -21.57 -11.31 3.74
N VAL A 20 -22.55 -11.91 3.06
CA VAL A 20 -23.96 -11.47 3.09
C VAL A 20 -24.62 -11.68 4.46
N ARG A 21 -24.22 -12.71 5.21
CA ARG A 21 -24.76 -12.97 6.56
C ARG A 21 -24.37 -11.94 7.62
N LYS A 22 -23.42 -11.06 7.34
CA LYS A 22 -22.94 -10.04 8.27
C LYS A 22 -23.37 -8.65 7.76
N PRO A 23 -24.32 -7.96 8.42
CA PRO A 23 -24.87 -6.69 7.94
C PRO A 23 -23.78 -5.61 7.76
N ALA A 24 -22.79 -5.62 8.63
CA ALA A 24 -21.67 -4.69 8.60
C ALA A 24 -20.75 -4.85 7.35
N THR A 25 -20.76 -6.02 6.72
CA THR A 25 -20.02 -6.28 5.47
C THR A 25 -20.70 -5.64 4.26
N LEU A 26 -22.04 -5.57 4.27
CA LEU A 26 -22.80 -4.92 3.20
C LEU A 26 -22.56 -3.41 3.20
N PHE A 27 -22.58 -2.77 4.37
CA PHE A 27 -22.19 -1.36 4.52
C PHE A 27 -20.76 -1.09 4.05
N LEU A 28 -19.81 -1.96 4.42
CA LEU A 28 -18.43 -1.86 3.93
C LEU A 28 -18.33 -1.97 2.40
N ILE A 29 -19.07 -2.90 1.79
CA ILE A 29 -19.08 -3.07 0.33
C ILE A 29 -19.66 -1.82 -0.34
N LEU A 30 -20.81 -1.32 0.13
CA LEU A 30 -21.42 -0.09 -0.38
C LEU A 30 -20.48 1.11 -0.25
N PHE A 31 -19.83 1.26 0.91
CA PHE A 31 -18.84 2.31 1.13
C PHE A 31 -17.64 2.18 0.20
N CYS A 32 -17.08 0.98 0.03
CA CYS A 32 -15.97 0.73 -0.89
C CYS A 32 -16.35 1.04 -2.34
N ILE A 33 -17.57 0.68 -2.78
CA ILE A 33 -18.07 1.01 -4.12
C ILE A 33 -18.20 2.52 -4.27
N GLY A 34 -18.85 3.21 -3.32
CA GLY A 34 -18.99 4.66 -3.33
C GLY A 34 -17.64 5.38 -3.34
N TYR A 35 -16.69 4.91 -2.52
CA TYR A 35 -15.33 5.45 -2.47
C TYR A 35 -14.55 5.20 -3.76
N ALA A 36 -14.69 4.02 -4.38
CA ALA A 36 -14.09 3.73 -5.68
C ALA A 36 -14.65 4.64 -6.78
N ILE A 37 -15.96 4.86 -6.81
CA ILE A 37 -16.61 5.80 -7.74
C ILE A 37 -16.08 7.21 -7.51
N PHE A 38 -15.97 7.64 -6.25
CA PHE A 38 -15.44 8.95 -5.90
C PHE A 38 -13.98 9.13 -6.36
N LEU A 39 -13.11 8.15 -6.14
CA LEU A 39 -11.73 8.18 -6.62
C LEU A 39 -11.64 8.23 -8.15
N ILE A 40 -12.47 7.44 -8.84
CA ILE A 40 -12.57 7.47 -10.31
C ILE A 40 -12.96 8.88 -10.76
N GLN A 41 -13.96 9.50 -10.13
CA GLN A 41 -14.43 10.83 -10.48
C GLN A 41 -13.38 11.93 -10.25
N ILE A 42 -12.62 11.85 -9.15
CA ILE A 42 -11.46 12.73 -8.92
C ILE A 42 -10.43 12.54 -10.02
N GLY A 43 -10.10 11.29 -10.37
CA GLY A 43 -9.16 10.96 -11.43
C GLY A 43 -9.58 11.53 -12.78
N ILE A 44 -10.86 11.37 -13.15
CA ILE A 44 -11.43 11.93 -14.39
C ILE A 44 -11.34 13.46 -14.39
N THR A 45 -11.71 14.09 -13.28
CA THR A 45 -11.69 15.56 -13.16
C THR A 45 -10.26 16.10 -13.24
N ALA A 46 -9.30 15.42 -12.61
CA ALA A 46 -7.89 15.76 -12.69
C ALA A 46 -7.34 15.59 -14.13
N ALA A 47 -7.68 14.49 -14.80
CA ALA A 47 -7.26 14.23 -16.18
C ALA A 47 -7.78 15.30 -17.16
N ARG A 48 -9.04 15.74 -17.02
CA ARG A 48 -9.62 16.82 -17.82
C ARG A 48 -8.96 18.18 -17.53
N LYS A 49 -8.72 18.50 -16.26
CA LYS A 49 -8.02 19.75 -15.88
C LYS A 49 -6.59 19.81 -16.40
N LEU A 50 -5.92 18.66 -16.50
CA LEU A 50 -4.56 18.52 -17.00
C LEU A 50 -4.48 18.36 -18.53
N ARG A 51 -5.58 18.50 -19.30
CA ARG A 51 -5.61 18.27 -20.77
C ARG A 51 -4.96 16.94 -21.18
N PHE A 52 -5.13 15.91 -20.36
CA PHE A 52 -4.56 14.57 -20.57
C PHE A 52 -5.54 13.63 -21.31
N ASP A 53 -6.71 14.12 -21.67
CA ASP A 53 -7.88 13.45 -22.26
C ASP A 53 -7.72 13.09 -23.75
N SER A 54 -6.51 12.71 -24.16
CA SER A 54 -6.20 12.31 -25.53
C SER A 54 -5.77 10.85 -25.64
N ALA A 55 -5.86 10.27 -26.85
CA ALA A 55 -5.32 8.94 -27.14
C ALA A 55 -3.82 8.81 -26.78
N LYS A 56 -3.05 9.89 -26.87
CA LYS A 56 -1.65 9.95 -26.41
C LYS A 56 -1.54 9.83 -24.89
N GLY A 57 -2.43 10.47 -24.15
CA GLY A 57 -2.52 10.33 -22.69
C GLY A 57 -2.78 8.89 -22.25
N LEU A 58 -3.69 8.20 -22.95
CA LEU A 58 -3.94 6.77 -22.70
C LEU A 58 -2.70 5.91 -22.97
N VAL A 59 -2.00 6.15 -24.09
CA VAL A 59 -0.75 5.43 -24.42
C VAL A 59 0.30 5.61 -23.34
N VAL A 60 0.46 6.82 -22.78
CA VAL A 60 1.39 7.07 -21.68
C VAL A 60 1.04 6.21 -20.46
N LEU A 61 -0.23 6.20 -20.04
CA LEU A 61 -0.67 5.42 -18.88
C LEU A 61 -0.47 3.92 -19.08
N VAL A 62 -0.86 3.40 -20.24
CA VAL A 62 -0.67 1.99 -20.58
C VAL A 62 0.82 1.64 -20.70
N THR A 63 1.66 2.56 -21.19
CA THR A 63 3.11 2.35 -21.28
C THR A 63 3.75 2.24 -19.90
N ILE A 64 3.38 3.13 -18.97
CA ILE A 64 3.84 3.06 -17.58
C ILE A 64 3.39 1.73 -16.96
N TRP A 65 2.11 1.39 -17.12
CA TRP A 65 1.56 0.13 -16.63
C TRP A 65 2.33 -1.08 -17.16
N ALA A 66 2.46 -1.21 -18.48
CA ALA A 66 3.14 -2.32 -19.13
C ALA A 66 4.60 -2.47 -18.69
N LEU A 67 5.32 -1.34 -18.53
CA LEU A 67 6.71 -1.35 -18.11
C LEU A 67 6.86 -1.86 -16.67
N TYR A 68 6.06 -1.36 -15.74
CA TYR A 68 6.16 -1.80 -14.34
C TYR A 68 5.62 -3.21 -14.12
N VAL A 69 4.47 -3.55 -14.69
CA VAL A 69 3.80 -4.83 -14.44
C VAL A 69 4.56 -5.98 -15.05
N PHE A 70 5.05 -5.86 -16.30
CA PHE A 70 5.80 -6.94 -16.91
C PHE A 70 7.05 -7.32 -16.10
N PHE A 71 7.85 -6.33 -15.70
CA PHE A 71 9.06 -6.63 -14.91
C PHE A 71 8.71 -7.08 -13.49
N ALA A 72 7.64 -6.56 -12.89
CA ALA A 72 7.17 -7.03 -11.58
C ALA A 72 6.76 -8.51 -11.65
N ASP A 73 5.97 -8.90 -12.64
CA ASP A 73 5.51 -10.28 -12.85
C ASP A 73 6.70 -11.20 -13.12
N PHE A 74 7.61 -10.80 -14.02
CA PHE A 74 8.83 -11.58 -14.28
C PHE A 74 9.65 -11.78 -13.01
N LEU A 75 9.90 -10.73 -12.21
CA LEU A 75 10.64 -10.83 -10.95
C LEU A 75 9.92 -11.72 -9.94
N SER A 76 8.59 -11.64 -9.91
CA SER A 76 7.75 -12.45 -9.03
C SER A 76 7.85 -13.93 -9.38
N TYR A 77 7.76 -14.26 -10.67
CA TYR A 77 7.87 -15.64 -11.16
C TYR A 77 9.30 -16.19 -11.09
N ALA A 78 10.31 -15.37 -11.41
CA ALA A 78 11.72 -15.76 -11.31
C ALA A 78 12.15 -16.01 -9.85
N SER A 79 11.54 -15.31 -8.89
CA SER A 79 11.76 -15.60 -7.46
C SER A 79 10.89 -16.74 -6.92
N LYS A 80 10.08 -17.38 -7.78
CA LYS A 80 9.09 -18.42 -7.45
C LYS A 80 8.05 -17.98 -6.41
N LYS A 81 7.77 -16.67 -6.32
CA LYS A 81 6.82 -16.05 -5.39
C LYS A 81 5.59 -15.44 -6.07
N GLY A 82 5.50 -15.52 -7.40
CA GLY A 82 4.40 -14.92 -8.17
C GLY A 82 3.11 -15.72 -8.17
N VAL A 83 3.17 -17.01 -7.84
CA VAL A 83 1.99 -17.86 -7.74
C VAL A 83 1.66 -18.11 -6.27
N LEU A 84 0.45 -17.72 -5.88
CA LEU A 84 0.00 -17.88 -4.51
C LEU A 84 -0.65 -19.25 -4.28
N PHE A 85 0.07 -20.13 -3.60
CA PHE A 85 -0.48 -21.39 -3.12
C PHE A 85 -1.04 -21.24 -1.71
N LYS A 86 -2.29 -21.65 -1.51
CA LYS A 86 -2.87 -21.77 -0.16
C LYS A 86 -2.39 -23.07 0.48
N LYS A 87 -2.21 -23.07 1.80
CA LYS A 87 -1.89 -24.29 2.58
C LYS A 87 -2.84 -25.46 2.31
N GLY A 88 -4.14 -25.21 2.09
CA GLY A 88 -5.05 -26.28 1.70
C GLY A 88 -4.71 -26.92 0.34
N GLN A 89 -4.21 -26.14 -0.62
CA GLN A 89 -3.85 -26.64 -1.95
C GLN A 89 -2.57 -27.48 -1.91
N THR A 90 -1.61 -27.16 -1.03
CA THR A 90 -0.39 -27.94 -0.89
C THR A 90 -0.68 -29.34 -0.35
N HIS A 91 -1.67 -29.50 0.53
CA HIS A 91 -2.06 -30.80 1.08
C HIS A 91 -3.03 -31.60 0.19
N PHE A 92 -3.95 -30.94 -0.53
CA PHE A 92 -5.00 -31.64 -1.30
C PHE A 92 -4.78 -31.67 -2.81
N VAL A 93 -4.08 -30.69 -3.39
CA VAL A 93 -3.92 -30.55 -4.85
C VAL A 93 -2.59 -31.10 -5.33
N PHE A 94 -1.50 -30.93 -4.57
CA PHE A 94 -0.18 -31.46 -4.96
C PHE A 94 -0.10 -32.99 -5.04
N PRO A 95 -0.69 -33.76 -4.10
CA PRO A 95 -0.70 -35.22 -4.21
C PRO A 95 -1.80 -35.76 -5.13
N ALA A 96 -2.68 -34.91 -5.65
CA ALA A 96 -3.74 -35.36 -6.55
C ALA A 96 -3.14 -35.80 -7.89
N PRO A 97 -3.74 -36.80 -8.59
CA PRO A 97 -3.29 -37.26 -9.90
C PRO A 97 -3.68 -36.24 -11.00
N ILE A 98 -3.16 -35.02 -10.90
CA ILE A 98 -3.33 -33.91 -11.83
C ILE A 98 -1.93 -33.49 -12.27
N SER A 99 -1.73 -33.26 -13.57
CA SER A 99 -0.42 -32.84 -14.07
C SER A 99 0.05 -31.54 -13.37
N SER A 100 1.30 -31.51 -12.92
CA SER A 100 1.90 -30.36 -12.21
C SER A 100 1.85 -29.06 -13.00
N LYS A 101 1.84 -29.13 -14.35
CA LYS A 101 1.65 -27.98 -15.24
C LYS A 101 0.25 -27.37 -15.10
N LEU A 102 -0.80 -28.19 -15.11
CA LEU A 102 -2.18 -27.72 -14.95
C LEU A 102 -2.42 -27.14 -13.55
N VAL A 103 -1.79 -27.70 -12.52
CA VAL A 103 -1.87 -27.16 -11.15
C VAL A 103 -1.29 -25.75 -11.11
N LEU A 104 -0.15 -25.52 -11.76
CA LEU A 104 0.53 -24.21 -11.83
C LEU A 104 -0.29 -23.16 -12.58
N VAL A 105 -0.78 -23.48 -13.78
CA VAL A 105 -1.62 -22.57 -14.59
C VAL A 105 -2.91 -22.24 -13.84
N TYR A 106 -3.49 -23.23 -13.18
CA TYR A 106 -4.72 -23.01 -12.42
C TYR A 106 -4.50 -22.15 -11.17
N SER A 107 -3.38 -22.29 -10.44
CA SER A 107 -3.15 -21.53 -9.21
C SER A 107 -2.94 -20.03 -9.45
N ALA A 108 -2.51 -19.63 -10.65
CA ALA A 108 -2.34 -18.23 -11.06
C ALA A 108 -3.63 -17.56 -11.58
N TRP A 109 -4.80 -18.22 -11.51
CA TRP A 109 -6.07 -17.68 -12.01
C TRP A 109 -6.46 -16.28 -11.49
N MET A 110 -6.06 -15.95 -10.25
CA MET A 110 -6.28 -14.63 -9.66
C MET A 110 -5.50 -13.53 -10.39
N ASN A 111 -4.28 -13.83 -10.85
CA ASN A 111 -3.46 -12.90 -11.61
C ASN A 111 -4.13 -12.63 -12.97
N TYR A 112 -4.65 -13.67 -13.63
CA TYR A 112 -5.37 -13.49 -14.90
C TYR A 112 -6.64 -12.65 -14.74
N ILE A 113 -7.44 -12.88 -13.68
CA ILE A 113 -8.62 -12.05 -13.40
C ILE A 113 -8.22 -10.60 -13.15
N PHE A 114 -7.12 -10.38 -12.43
CA PHE A 114 -6.61 -9.04 -12.19
C PHE A 114 -6.18 -8.36 -13.51
N SER A 115 -5.42 -9.05 -14.35
CA SER A 115 -5.01 -8.57 -15.69
C SER A 115 -6.21 -8.27 -16.59
N VAL A 116 -7.24 -9.13 -16.60
CA VAL A 116 -8.51 -8.88 -17.32
C VAL A 116 -9.21 -7.64 -16.77
N GLY A 117 -9.31 -7.53 -15.44
CA GLY A 117 -10.00 -6.41 -14.79
C GLY A 117 -9.33 -5.06 -15.08
N VAL A 118 -7.99 -5.01 -15.06
CA VAL A 118 -7.25 -3.78 -15.36
C VAL A 118 -7.32 -3.43 -16.85
N ASN A 119 -7.18 -4.40 -17.75
CA ASN A 119 -7.34 -4.16 -19.18
C ASN A 119 -8.76 -3.69 -19.53
N LEU A 120 -9.78 -4.22 -18.85
CA LEU A 120 -11.16 -3.76 -18.99
C LEU A 120 -11.31 -2.32 -18.49
N LEU A 121 -10.66 -1.97 -17.38
CA LEU A 121 -10.67 -0.60 -16.84
C LEU A 121 -10.01 0.37 -17.82
N PHE A 122 -8.87 0.02 -18.43
CA PHE A 122 -8.25 0.81 -19.49
C PHE A 122 -9.14 0.90 -20.74
N ALA A 123 -9.85 -0.17 -21.09
CA ALA A 123 -10.79 -0.18 -22.21
C ALA A 123 -11.95 0.83 -21.99
N ILE A 124 -12.57 0.79 -20.81
CA ILE A 124 -13.64 1.71 -20.42
C ILE A 124 -13.13 3.15 -20.33
N ALA A 125 -11.97 3.36 -19.69
CA ALA A 125 -11.36 4.68 -19.58
C ALA A 125 -11.02 5.25 -20.96
N GLY A 126 -10.49 4.44 -21.88
CA GLY A 126 -10.18 4.86 -23.24
C GLY A 126 -11.41 5.32 -24.02
N ALA A 127 -12.52 4.60 -23.88
CA ALA A 127 -13.78 4.92 -24.54
C ALA A 127 -14.48 6.17 -23.96
N THR A 128 -14.40 6.38 -22.63
CA THR A 128 -15.19 7.40 -21.93
C THR A 128 -14.43 8.68 -21.62
N VAL A 129 -13.15 8.56 -21.27
CA VAL A 129 -12.31 9.67 -20.78
C VAL A 129 -11.37 10.18 -21.86
N PHE A 130 -10.78 9.28 -22.66
CA PHE A 130 -9.75 9.63 -23.65
C PHE A 130 -10.28 9.77 -25.09
N GLY A 131 -11.59 9.64 -25.29
CA GLY A 131 -12.26 9.87 -26.58
C GLY A 131 -11.84 8.92 -27.70
N VAL A 132 -11.34 7.72 -27.38
CA VAL A 132 -10.92 6.74 -28.38
C VAL A 132 -12.12 5.98 -28.93
N ALA A 133 -12.14 5.73 -30.24
CA ALA A 133 -13.20 4.98 -30.90
C ALA A 133 -13.42 3.60 -30.26
N TRP A 134 -14.68 3.23 -30.05
CA TRP A 134 -15.09 2.02 -29.32
C TRP A 134 -14.47 0.74 -29.88
N TRP A 135 -14.43 0.60 -31.21
CA TRP A 135 -13.86 -0.57 -31.87
C TRP A 135 -12.35 -0.74 -31.61
N LYS A 136 -11.59 0.35 -31.51
CA LYS A 136 -10.16 0.30 -31.15
C LYS A 136 -9.97 -0.19 -29.73
N MET A 137 -10.85 0.21 -28.81
CA MET A 137 -10.80 -0.23 -27.42
C MET A 137 -11.20 -1.71 -27.26
N VAL A 138 -12.14 -2.20 -28.06
CA VAL A 138 -12.46 -3.63 -28.14
C VAL A 138 -11.26 -4.43 -28.62
N LEU A 139 -10.59 -3.99 -29.70
CA LEU A 139 -9.37 -4.64 -30.18
C LEU A 139 -8.24 -4.59 -29.15
N PHE A 140 -8.03 -3.44 -28.51
CA PHE A 140 -7.08 -3.27 -27.41
C PHE A 140 -7.31 -4.30 -26.31
N PHE A 141 -8.57 -4.47 -25.88
CA PHE A 141 -8.92 -5.43 -24.84
C PHE A 141 -8.61 -6.87 -25.27
N PHE A 142 -9.10 -7.32 -26.42
CA PHE A 142 -8.94 -8.72 -26.82
C PHE A 142 -7.49 -9.07 -27.19
N LEU A 143 -6.81 -8.24 -27.99
CA LEU A 143 -5.43 -8.49 -28.41
C LEU A 143 -4.44 -8.25 -27.26
N GLY A 144 -4.57 -7.12 -26.55
CA GLY A 144 -3.69 -6.76 -25.44
C GLY A 144 -3.82 -7.77 -24.30
N CYS A 145 -5.03 -7.97 -23.79
CA CYS A 145 -5.26 -8.89 -22.67
C CYS A 145 -4.93 -10.34 -23.05
N GLY A 146 -5.30 -10.78 -24.25
CA GLY A 146 -5.02 -12.13 -24.71
C GLY A 146 -3.52 -12.42 -24.79
N LEU A 147 -2.75 -11.53 -25.43
CA LEU A 147 -1.29 -11.69 -25.57
C LEU A 147 -0.57 -11.56 -24.22
N GLU A 148 -0.98 -10.62 -23.36
CA GLU A 148 -0.43 -10.47 -22.02
C GLU A 148 -0.62 -11.75 -21.19
N ILE A 149 -1.82 -12.33 -21.17
CA ILE A 149 -2.09 -13.58 -20.44
C ILE A 149 -1.28 -14.74 -21.01
N VAL A 150 -1.19 -14.86 -22.34
CA VAL A 150 -0.39 -15.92 -22.98
C VAL A 150 1.08 -15.80 -22.60
N LEU A 151 1.64 -14.60 -22.62
CA LEU A 151 3.02 -14.35 -22.21
C LEU A 151 3.23 -14.61 -20.72
N GLU A 152 2.35 -14.09 -19.86
CA GLU A 152 2.40 -14.30 -18.42
C GLU A 152 2.38 -15.79 -18.07
N CYS A 153 1.44 -16.54 -18.66
CA CYS A 153 1.34 -18.00 -18.50
C CYS A 153 2.60 -18.72 -18.97
N SER A 154 3.12 -18.35 -20.15
CA SER A 154 4.27 -19.01 -20.76
C SER A 154 5.54 -18.76 -19.95
N THR A 155 5.78 -17.51 -19.57
CA THR A 155 6.91 -17.11 -18.71
C THR A 155 6.82 -17.79 -17.35
N MET A 156 5.65 -17.83 -16.73
CA MET A 156 5.45 -18.52 -15.45
C MET A 156 5.76 -20.01 -15.56
N VAL A 157 5.22 -20.72 -16.57
CA VAL A 157 5.47 -22.16 -16.75
C VAL A 157 6.96 -22.42 -16.97
N ILE A 158 7.63 -21.63 -17.81
CA ILE A 158 9.07 -21.77 -18.06
C ILE A 158 9.86 -21.56 -16.77
N LEU A 159 9.62 -20.48 -16.02
CA LEU A 159 10.41 -20.15 -14.83
C LEU A 159 10.19 -21.11 -13.65
N TYR A 160 8.98 -21.63 -13.48
CA TYR A 160 8.69 -22.60 -12.41
C TYR A 160 9.08 -24.04 -12.76
N THR A 161 9.07 -24.39 -14.05
CA THR A 161 9.40 -25.75 -14.50
C THR A 161 10.88 -25.94 -14.74
N ASN A 162 11.62 -24.87 -14.99
CA ASN A 162 13.01 -24.97 -15.38
C ASN A 162 13.92 -25.25 -14.17
N GLU A 163 14.27 -26.52 -14.00
CA GLU A 163 15.28 -27.01 -13.05
C GLU A 163 16.71 -26.90 -13.60
N GLN A 164 16.86 -26.60 -14.90
CA GLN A 164 18.15 -26.58 -15.60
C GLN A 164 18.87 -25.22 -15.48
N ILE A 165 18.15 -24.12 -15.25
CA ILE A 165 18.78 -22.81 -15.03
C ILE A 165 19.33 -22.76 -13.60
N PRO A 166 20.65 -22.54 -13.41
CA PRO A 166 21.22 -22.42 -12.08
C PRO A 166 20.58 -21.24 -11.33
N ALA A 167 20.22 -21.46 -10.06
CA ALA A 167 19.63 -20.40 -9.21
C ALA A 167 20.49 -19.12 -9.14
N LYS A 168 21.82 -19.25 -9.30
CA LYS A 168 22.76 -18.12 -9.39
C LYS A 168 22.52 -17.24 -10.63
N VAL A 169 22.27 -17.85 -11.79
CA VAL A 169 22.01 -17.14 -13.06
C VAL A 169 20.67 -16.41 -12.98
N LEU A 170 19.63 -17.10 -12.51
CA LEU A 170 18.30 -16.50 -12.34
C LEU A 170 18.33 -15.33 -11.35
N LYS A 171 19.09 -15.46 -10.26
CA LYS A 171 19.32 -14.37 -9.31
C LYS A 171 20.10 -13.21 -9.94
N GLY A 172 21.09 -13.49 -10.79
CA GLY A 172 21.81 -12.48 -11.57
C GLY A 172 20.88 -11.69 -12.50
N ILE A 173 20.02 -12.38 -13.25
CA ILE A 173 19.00 -11.76 -14.12
C ILE A 173 18.04 -10.90 -13.28
N CYS A 174 17.57 -11.40 -12.14
CA CYS A 174 16.70 -10.64 -11.24
C CYS A 174 17.38 -9.35 -10.71
N ILE A 175 18.68 -9.41 -10.40
CA ILE A 175 19.45 -8.23 -9.99
C ILE A 175 19.58 -7.27 -11.18
N GLY A 176 19.92 -7.78 -12.37
CA GLY A 176 20.01 -6.99 -13.60
C GLY A 176 18.73 -6.24 -13.92
N ILE A 177 17.57 -6.90 -13.85
CA ILE A 177 16.25 -6.27 -14.07
C ILE A 177 15.98 -5.20 -13.01
N LYS A 178 16.32 -5.42 -11.75
CA LYS A 178 16.15 -4.41 -10.69
C LYS A 178 17.04 -3.19 -10.95
N VAL A 179 18.31 -3.41 -11.31
CA VAL A 179 19.24 -2.33 -11.66
C VAL A 179 18.74 -1.57 -12.88
N PHE A 180 18.22 -2.27 -13.89
CA PHE A 180 17.61 -1.67 -15.08
C PHE A 180 16.38 -0.82 -14.74
N LEU A 181 15.46 -1.32 -13.91
CA LEU A 181 14.28 -0.57 -13.45
C LEU A 181 14.68 0.68 -12.64
N ILE A 182 15.68 0.55 -11.77
CA ILE A 182 16.23 1.70 -11.02
C ILE A 182 16.85 2.70 -12.00
N GLY A 183 17.62 2.23 -12.99
CA GLY A 183 18.22 3.06 -14.03
C GLY A 183 17.18 3.83 -14.86
N ILE A 184 16.11 3.16 -15.32
CA ILE A 184 14.99 3.82 -16.01
C ILE A 184 14.33 4.85 -15.09
N THR A 185 14.08 4.50 -13.83
CA THR A 185 13.44 5.42 -12.87
C THR A 185 14.31 6.65 -12.65
N LEU A 186 15.63 6.48 -12.47
CA LEU A 186 16.58 7.58 -12.33
C LEU A 186 16.66 8.43 -13.61
N LEU A 187 16.61 7.81 -14.79
CA LEU A 187 16.59 8.51 -16.07
C LEU A 187 15.32 9.35 -16.24
N ILE A 188 14.15 8.80 -15.86
CA ILE A 188 12.87 9.52 -15.84
C ILE A 188 12.99 10.73 -14.91
N VAL A 189 13.49 10.55 -13.69
CA VAL A 189 13.67 11.63 -12.71
C VAL A 189 14.64 12.69 -13.24
N TYR A 190 15.77 12.28 -13.81
CA TYR A 190 16.77 13.18 -14.38
C TYR A 190 16.21 13.98 -15.57
N TYR A 191 15.48 13.32 -16.47
CA TYR A 191 14.85 13.97 -17.62
C TYR A 191 13.84 15.04 -17.18
N PHE A 192 12.96 14.70 -16.23
CA PHE A 192 11.98 15.65 -15.70
C PHE A 192 12.60 16.74 -14.81
N TRP A 193 13.75 16.45 -14.18
CA TRP A 193 14.49 17.47 -13.44
C TRP A 193 15.11 18.51 -14.37
N LYS A 194 15.65 18.09 -15.52
CA LYS A 194 16.27 19.01 -16.50
C LYS A 194 15.24 19.80 -17.32
N ASN A 195 14.15 19.16 -17.73
CA ASN A 195 13.21 19.73 -18.69
C ASN A 195 11.92 20.29 -18.04
N GLY A 196 11.73 20.07 -16.73
CA GLY A 196 10.49 20.39 -16.04
C GLY A 196 9.37 19.38 -16.33
N ILE A 197 8.39 19.32 -15.43
CA ILE A 197 7.21 18.44 -15.56
C ILE A 197 6.11 19.24 -16.29
N THR A 198 6.14 19.22 -17.62
CA THR A 198 5.08 19.76 -18.48
C THR A 198 4.48 18.65 -19.32
N LEU A 199 3.27 18.84 -19.85
CA LEU A 199 2.60 17.82 -20.68
C LEU A 199 3.43 17.46 -21.92
N GLU A 200 4.09 18.45 -22.51
CA GLU A 200 4.92 18.29 -23.70
C GLU A 200 6.16 17.45 -23.40
N THR A 201 6.83 17.66 -22.27
CA THR A 201 8.00 16.86 -21.89
C THR A 201 7.60 15.42 -21.55
N VAL A 202 6.42 15.21 -20.97
CA VAL A 202 5.87 13.86 -20.74
C VAL A 202 5.63 13.15 -22.07
N PHE A 203 4.90 13.76 -23.00
CA PHE A 203 4.63 13.14 -24.30
C PHE A 203 5.92 12.91 -25.10
N ALA A 204 6.85 13.86 -25.11
CA ALA A 204 8.13 13.72 -25.79
C ALA A 204 8.97 12.54 -25.24
N PHE A 205 8.97 12.35 -23.93
CA PHE A 205 9.66 11.22 -23.30
C PHE A 205 9.06 9.88 -23.74
N PHE A 206 7.73 9.75 -23.67
CA PHE A 206 7.09 8.48 -24.01
C PHE A 206 7.11 8.20 -25.52
N ASP A 207 7.15 9.23 -26.36
CA ASP A 207 7.32 9.12 -27.82
C ASP A 207 8.74 8.73 -28.25
N TRP A 208 9.66 8.57 -27.31
CA TRP A 208 11.01 8.17 -27.62
C TRP A 208 11.08 6.74 -28.18
N LYS A 209 11.62 6.62 -29.40
CA LYS A 209 11.68 5.34 -30.15
C LYS A 209 12.41 4.23 -29.41
N ILE A 210 13.36 4.57 -28.54
CA ILE A 210 14.14 3.63 -27.75
C ILE A 210 13.24 2.78 -26.84
N LEU A 211 12.15 3.34 -26.31
CA LEU A 211 11.22 2.59 -25.45
C LEU A 211 10.54 1.44 -26.18
N GLN A 212 10.32 1.56 -27.49
CA GLN A 212 9.66 0.55 -28.32
C GLN A 212 10.62 -0.57 -28.75
N ILE A 213 11.93 -0.32 -28.74
CA ILE A 213 12.96 -1.29 -29.15
C ILE A 213 13.25 -2.30 -28.02
N ILE A 214 12.94 -1.96 -26.76
CA ILE A 214 13.15 -2.84 -25.61
C ILE A 214 12.42 -4.18 -25.87
N PRO A 215 13.14 -5.33 -25.85
CA PRO A 215 12.52 -6.62 -26.14
C PRO A 215 11.34 -6.94 -25.23
N VAL A 216 10.30 -7.56 -25.80
CA VAL A 216 9.04 -7.95 -25.15
C VAL A 216 8.22 -6.77 -24.65
N VAL A 217 8.72 -5.97 -23.70
CA VAL A 217 8.01 -4.83 -23.10
C VAL A 217 7.81 -3.69 -24.09
N GLY A 218 8.88 -3.29 -24.77
CA GLY A 218 8.82 -2.25 -25.80
C GLY A 218 7.98 -2.67 -27.00
N TRP A 219 8.02 -3.96 -27.34
CA TRP A 219 7.18 -4.54 -28.38
C TRP A 219 5.68 -4.56 -27.99
N ASN A 220 5.36 -4.80 -26.72
CA ASN A 220 4.00 -4.61 -26.19
C ASN A 220 3.56 -3.14 -26.30
N ILE A 221 4.42 -2.20 -25.90
CA ILE A 221 4.16 -0.77 -26.02
C ILE A 221 3.91 -0.37 -27.48
N ALA A 222 4.67 -0.94 -28.41
CA ALA A 222 4.50 -0.73 -29.85
C ALA A 222 3.14 -1.23 -30.36
N LEU A 223 2.64 -2.37 -29.84
CA LEU A 223 1.30 -2.87 -30.13
C LEU A 223 0.22 -1.89 -29.65
N TYR A 224 0.36 -1.36 -28.43
CA TYR A 224 -0.58 -0.36 -27.92
C TYR A 224 -0.56 0.94 -28.71
N ARG A 225 0.63 1.38 -29.14
CA ARG A 225 0.76 2.53 -30.05
C ARG A 225 0.14 2.26 -31.41
N LEU A 226 0.30 1.06 -31.97
CA LEU A 226 -0.32 0.66 -33.24
C LEU A 226 -1.86 0.75 -33.16
N LEU A 227 -2.44 0.21 -32.09
CA LEU A 227 -3.89 0.16 -31.90
C LEU A 227 -4.50 1.54 -31.62
N LEU A 228 -3.82 2.37 -30.83
CA LEU A 228 -4.36 3.65 -30.36
C LEU A 228 -4.01 4.83 -31.29
N LEU A 229 -2.73 4.96 -31.67
CA LEU A 229 -2.20 6.10 -32.46
C LEU A 229 -2.14 5.81 -33.97
N GLY A 230 -2.15 4.54 -34.36
CA GLY A 230 -2.13 4.11 -35.75
C GLY A 230 -0.78 3.55 -36.24
N PRO A 231 -0.72 3.15 -37.52
CA PRO A 231 0.42 2.44 -38.08
C PRO A 231 1.62 3.36 -38.31
N THR A 232 2.76 2.96 -37.74
CA THR A 232 4.09 3.44 -38.13
C THR A 232 4.97 2.22 -38.41
N MET A 233 6.00 2.37 -39.24
CA MET A 233 6.89 1.26 -39.61
C MET A 233 7.47 0.57 -38.36
N LEU A 234 7.85 1.34 -37.33
CA LEU A 234 8.40 0.80 -36.08
C LEU A 234 7.32 0.09 -35.26
N ASN A 235 6.14 0.68 -35.11
CA ASN A 235 5.03 0.04 -34.38
C ASN A 235 4.65 -1.31 -35.01
N ALA A 236 4.59 -1.38 -36.35
CA ALA A 236 4.21 -2.59 -37.06
C ALA A 236 5.24 -3.71 -36.87
N ILE A 237 6.54 -3.42 -37.09
CA ILE A 237 7.62 -4.41 -36.94
C ILE A 237 7.66 -4.93 -35.50
N CYS A 238 7.65 -4.02 -34.51
CA CYS A 238 7.70 -4.42 -33.11
C CYS A 238 6.45 -5.19 -32.66
N SER A 239 5.26 -4.87 -33.19
CA SER A 239 4.04 -5.64 -32.91
C SER A 239 4.12 -7.06 -33.44
N VAL A 240 4.67 -7.26 -34.65
CA VAL A 240 4.88 -8.60 -35.21
C VAL A 240 5.88 -9.39 -34.38
N LEU A 241 6.97 -8.75 -33.94
CA LEU A 241 7.95 -9.37 -33.02
C LEU A 241 7.31 -9.75 -31.68
N TYR A 242 6.40 -8.93 -31.14
CA TYR A 242 5.67 -9.25 -29.91
C TYR A 242 4.82 -10.50 -30.05
N ILE A 243 4.01 -10.58 -31.11
CA ILE A 243 3.14 -11.73 -31.38
C ILE A 243 3.99 -12.98 -31.64
N GLY A 244 5.06 -12.87 -32.42
CA GLY A 244 6.01 -13.96 -32.66
C GLY A 244 6.65 -14.46 -31.36
N CYS A 245 7.06 -13.54 -30.48
CA CYS A 245 7.60 -13.88 -29.16
C CYS A 245 6.57 -14.62 -28.29
N ALA A 246 5.32 -14.15 -28.25
CA ALA A 246 4.24 -14.81 -27.53
C ALA A 246 4.00 -16.24 -28.03
N VAL A 247 3.98 -16.45 -29.34
CA VAL A 247 3.82 -17.78 -29.96
C VAL A 247 4.99 -18.70 -29.64
N ILE A 248 6.23 -18.21 -29.75
CA ILE A 248 7.45 -18.98 -29.45
C ILE A 248 7.48 -19.40 -27.97
N LEU A 249 7.21 -18.46 -27.06
CA LEU A 249 7.19 -18.75 -25.61
C LEU A 249 6.06 -19.71 -25.25
N PHE A 250 4.89 -19.57 -25.87
CA PHE A 250 3.78 -20.50 -25.70
C PHE A 250 4.15 -21.91 -26.18
N ALA A 251 4.75 -22.04 -27.36
CA ALA A 251 5.21 -23.33 -27.89
C ALA A 251 6.27 -23.98 -26.98
N ALA A 252 7.22 -23.19 -26.46
CA ALA A 252 8.22 -23.64 -25.52
C ALA A 252 7.60 -24.13 -24.19
N ALA A 253 6.68 -23.35 -23.61
CA ALA A 253 5.96 -23.71 -22.40
C ALA A 253 5.08 -24.97 -22.59
N PHE A 254 4.49 -25.14 -23.77
CA PHE A 254 3.69 -26.33 -24.10
C PHE A 254 4.55 -27.59 -24.17
N ARG A 255 5.73 -27.52 -24.82
CA ARG A 255 6.64 -28.66 -24.97
C ARG A 255 7.40 -29.05 -23.69
N MET A 256 7.62 -28.11 -22.76
CA MET A 256 8.33 -28.41 -21.51
C MET A 256 7.58 -29.43 -20.64
N LYS A 257 8.27 -30.49 -20.18
CA LYS A 257 7.72 -31.44 -19.21
C LYS A 257 7.82 -30.84 -17.80
N CYS A 258 6.70 -30.82 -17.07
CA CYS A 258 6.64 -30.28 -15.71
C CYS A 258 6.59 -31.41 -14.68
N GLY A 259 7.74 -31.71 -14.07
CA GLY A 259 7.90 -32.80 -13.09
C GLY A 259 7.44 -32.45 -11.67
N GLY A 260 7.16 -31.17 -11.38
CA GLY A 260 6.68 -30.75 -10.05
C GLY A 260 7.77 -30.38 -9.04
N GLY A 261 9.03 -30.17 -9.44
CA GLY A 261 10.09 -29.73 -8.53
C GLY A 261 9.84 -28.40 -7.82
N TYR A 262 8.89 -27.59 -8.30
CA TYR A 262 8.47 -26.35 -7.62
C TYR A 262 7.60 -26.59 -6.37
N TYR A 263 7.06 -27.79 -6.15
CA TYR A 263 6.12 -28.06 -5.06
C TYR A 263 6.72 -27.83 -3.67
N GLU A 264 7.98 -28.15 -3.45
CA GLU A 264 8.64 -27.95 -2.15
C GLU A 264 8.77 -26.45 -1.82
N GLU A 265 9.27 -25.66 -2.78
CA GLU A 265 9.40 -24.22 -2.63
C GLU A 265 8.02 -23.54 -2.51
N ALA A 266 7.03 -24.01 -3.27
CA ALA A 266 5.65 -23.54 -3.21
C ALA A 266 4.98 -23.86 -1.86
N ALA A 267 5.24 -25.03 -1.28
CA ALA A 267 4.72 -25.42 0.03
C ALA A 267 5.32 -24.53 1.14
N LYS A 268 6.63 -24.32 1.11
CA LYS A 268 7.31 -23.40 2.04
C LYS A 268 6.80 -21.97 1.91
N PHE A 269 6.59 -21.50 0.68
CA PHE A 269 6.01 -20.17 0.44
C PHE A 269 4.56 -20.06 0.93
N ALA A 270 3.76 -21.12 0.77
CA ALA A 270 2.39 -21.17 1.28
C ALA A 270 2.33 -21.08 2.80
N ASP A 271 3.25 -21.73 3.51
CA ASP A 271 3.37 -21.64 4.97
C ASP A 271 3.82 -20.23 5.41
N ASP A 272 4.86 -19.67 4.78
CA ASP A 272 5.32 -18.29 5.04
C ASP A 272 4.20 -17.28 4.79
N TYR A 273 3.41 -17.47 3.72
CA TYR A 273 2.26 -16.62 3.40
C TYR A 273 1.11 -16.81 4.39
N ALA A 274 0.82 -18.03 4.84
CA ALA A 274 -0.20 -18.29 5.84
C ALA A 274 0.17 -17.64 7.18
N GLU A 275 1.44 -17.71 7.58
CA GLU A 275 1.95 -17.02 8.76
C GLU A 275 1.87 -15.50 8.60
N MET A 276 2.26 -14.97 7.43
CA MET A 276 2.12 -13.54 7.11
C MET A 276 0.65 -13.11 7.18
N ARG A 277 -0.28 -13.90 6.64
CA ARG A 277 -1.71 -13.61 6.71
C ARG A 277 -2.25 -13.70 8.13
N LYS A 278 -1.75 -14.61 8.97
CA LYS A 278 -2.11 -14.69 10.40
C LYS A 278 -1.62 -13.44 11.13
N ARG A 279 -0.39 -13.00 10.87
CA ARG A 279 0.17 -11.75 11.43
C ARG A 279 -0.56 -10.51 10.95
N SER A 280 -0.90 -10.43 9.66
CA SER A 280 -1.70 -9.33 9.08
C SER A 280 -3.14 -9.34 9.58
N LYS A 281 -3.78 -10.50 9.76
CA LYS A 281 -5.08 -10.60 10.47
C LYS A 281 -4.96 -10.21 11.94
N ASN A 282 -3.79 -10.39 12.53
CA ASN A 282 -3.44 -9.87 13.84
C ASN A 282 -3.03 -8.38 13.77
N GLY A 283 -3.09 -7.75 12.60
CA GLY A 283 -2.78 -6.35 12.32
C GLY A 283 -1.29 -6.01 12.26
N GLU A 284 -0.38 -6.95 12.47
CA GLU A 284 1.06 -6.63 12.40
C GLU A 284 1.47 -6.16 10.99
N MET A 285 2.31 -5.12 10.92
CA MET A 285 2.86 -4.64 9.66
C MET A 285 3.90 -5.63 9.11
N VAL A 286 3.47 -6.46 8.16
CA VAL A 286 4.35 -7.43 7.50
C VAL A 286 4.82 -6.87 6.15
N MET A 287 5.98 -6.20 6.14
CA MET A 287 6.59 -5.63 4.93
C MET A 287 7.39 -6.67 4.08
N GLY A 288 7.16 -7.97 4.27
CA GLY A 288 7.87 -9.02 3.51
C GLY A 288 7.50 -10.44 3.89
N ILE A 289 7.60 -11.35 2.91
CA ILE A 289 7.33 -12.78 3.07
C ILE A 289 8.60 -13.50 3.55
N GLY A 290 8.49 -14.17 4.71
CA GLY A 290 9.54 -14.99 5.31
C GLY A 290 10.17 -14.41 6.58
N LYS A 291 10.66 -15.30 7.45
CA LYS A 291 11.33 -14.95 8.72
C LYS A 291 12.76 -14.44 8.48
N LYS A 292 12.95 -13.12 8.36
CA LYS A 292 14.28 -12.53 8.68
C LYS A 292 14.44 -12.55 10.19
N LYS A 293 15.40 -13.33 10.72
CA LYS A 293 15.72 -13.33 12.15
C LYS A 293 16.02 -11.89 12.59
N ARG A 294 15.24 -11.38 13.55
CA ARG A 294 15.48 -10.05 14.14
C ARG A 294 16.78 -10.12 14.94
N LYS A 295 17.74 -9.25 14.61
CA LYS A 295 18.98 -9.12 15.37
C LYS A 295 18.72 -8.08 16.46
N PHE A 296 18.83 -8.50 17.72
CA PHE A 296 18.69 -7.63 18.88
C PHE A 296 20.06 -7.28 19.45
N ARG A 297 20.22 -6.06 19.95
CA ARG A 297 21.39 -5.67 20.74
C ARG A 297 21.27 -6.25 22.14
N LYS A 298 22.41 -6.65 22.74
CA LYS A 298 22.47 -6.92 24.17
C LYS A 298 22.39 -5.58 24.90
N VAL A 299 21.55 -5.52 25.93
CA VAL A 299 21.37 -4.34 26.78
C VAL A 299 21.34 -4.85 28.21
N GLU A 300 22.26 -4.38 29.03
CA GLU A 300 22.31 -4.63 30.47
C GLU A 300 21.77 -3.39 31.20
N GLY A 301 21.06 -3.60 32.30
CA GLY A 301 20.55 -2.53 33.14
C GLY A 301 19.66 -3.06 34.27
N GLU A 302 19.79 -2.44 35.44
CA GLU A 302 18.92 -2.68 36.60
C GLU A 302 17.69 -1.77 36.50
N PHE A 303 16.49 -2.34 36.67
CA PHE A 303 15.24 -1.58 36.65
C PHE A 303 14.38 -1.98 37.85
N SER A 304 14.13 -1.03 38.76
CA SER A 304 13.24 -1.18 39.91
C SER A 304 11.91 -0.45 39.68
N ALA A 305 11.12 -0.92 38.71
CA ALA A 305 9.81 -0.34 38.41
C ALA A 305 8.67 -1.20 38.99
N HIS A 306 7.70 -0.55 39.63
CA HIS A 306 6.54 -1.21 40.26
C HIS A 306 5.24 -0.89 39.50
N GLY A 307 4.30 -1.84 39.49
CA GLY A 307 2.96 -1.68 38.90
C GLY A 307 2.98 -1.39 37.39
N ALA A 308 2.07 -0.54 36.92
CA ALA A 308 1.90 -0.19 35.51
C ALA A 308 3.14 0.51 34.91
N ARG A 309 3.99 1.13 35.74
CA ARG A 309 5.27 1.73 35.29
C ARG A 309 6.22 0.68 34.70
N ALA A 310 6.17 -0.56 35.20
CA ALA A 310 7.01 -1.64 34.68
C ALA A 310 6.77 -1.91 33.18
N VAL A 311 5.53 -1.70 32.70
CA VAL A 311 5.19 -1.83 31.27
C VAL A 311 6.00 -0.84 30.44
N PHE A 312 6.09 0.42 30.87
CA PHE A 312 6.86 1.45 30.17
C PHE A 312 8.36 1.10 30.11
N TYR A 313 8.95 0.68 31.24
CA TYR A 313 10.37 0.31 31.26
C TYR A 313 10.67 -0.93 30.43
N ARG A 314 9.76 -1.91 30.40
CA ARG A 314 9.85 -3.06 29.48
C ARG A 314 9.84 -2.61 28.02
N GLN A 315 8.89 -1.75 27.65
CA GLN A 315 8.83 -1.20 26.29
C GLN A 315 10.12 -0.44 25.94
N LEU A 316 10.61 0.42 26.84
CA LEU A 316 11.85 1.16 26.64
C LEU A 316 13.04 0.22 26.39
N LEU A 317 13.12 -0.89 27.13
CA LEU A 317 14.13 -1.94 26.91
C LEU A 317 13.98 -2.62 25.55
N GLU A 318 12.77 -2.95 25.13
CA GLU A 318 12.52 -3.51 23.80
C GLU A 318 12.96 -2.56 22.70
N TYR A 319 12.68 -1.27 22.83
CA TYR A 319 13.18 -0.25 21.91
C TYR A 319 14.71 -0.17 21.94
N LYS A 320 15.35 -0.16 23.12
CA LYS A 320 16.84 -0.16 23.24
C LYS A 320 17.50 -1.37 22.55
N LYS A 321 16.84 -2.52 22.56
CA LYS A 321 17.31 -3.75 21.91
C LYS A 321 17.13 -3.72 20.38
N GLU A 322 16.27 -2.86 19.84
CA GLU A 322 16.09 -2.72 18.39
C GLU A 322 17.23 -1.94 17.73
N LYS A 323 17.57 -2.31 16.49
CA LYS A 323 18.72 -1.73 15.75
C LYS A 323 18.64 -0.21 15.59
N TYR A 324 17.44 0.33 15.44
CA TYR A 324 17.18 1.74 15.13
C TYR A 324 16.52 2.49 16.30
N PHE A 325 16.51 1.89 17.50
CA PHE A 325 15.86 2.44 18.69
C PHE A 325 14.42 2.88 18.38
N ILE A 326 14.13 4.18 18.40
CA ILE A 326 12.79 4.77 18.14
C ILE A 326 12.42 4.77 16.63
N PHE A 327 13.41 4.80 15.74
CA PHE A 327 13.18 4.94 14.30
C PHE A 327 12.66 3.63 13.71
N SER A 328 11.39 3.65 13.34
CA SER A 328 10.72 2.51 12.73
C SER A 328 10.60 2.67 11.22
N LYS A 329 10.28 1.59 10.49
CA LYS A 329 9.90 1.70 9.07
C LYS A 329 8.70 2.65 8.86
N MET A 330 7.86 2.79 9.87
CA MET A 330 6.74 3.72 9.88
C MET A 330 7.23 5.17 9.92
N THR A 331 8.20 5.49 10.77
CA THR A 331 8.84 6.83 10.82
C THR A 331 9.43 7.21 9.46
N LEU A 332 10.05 6.25 8.76
CA LEU A 332 10.62 6.49 7.44
C LEU A 332 9.55 6.73 6.37
N THR A 333 8.41 6.05 6.46
CA THR A 333 7.29 6.22 5.52
C THR A 333 6.50 7.50 5.80
N SER A 334 6.32 7.92 7.07
CA SER A 334 5.72 9.22 7.40
C SER A 334 6.61 10.36 6.96
N LEU A 335 7.92 10.26 7.18
CA LEU A 335 8.88 11.27 6.74
C LEU A 335 8.89 11.40 5.21
N PHE A 336 8.87 10.27 4.49
CA PHE A 336 8.81 10.28 3.03
C PHE A 336 7.52 10.90 2.50
N LEU A 337 6.36 10.53 3.07
CA LEU A 337 5.06 11.11 2.69
C LEU A 337 5.02 12.61 3.00
N ALA A 338 5.47 13.02 4.18
CA ALA A 338 5.54 14.42 4.57
C ALA A 338 6.48 15.22 3.65
N ALA A 339 7.63 14.66 3.25
CA ALA A 339 8.57 15.29 2.34
C ALA A 339 7.99 15.49 0.95
N ILE A 340 7.32 14.47 0.38
CA ILE A 340 6.62 14.60 -0.91
C ILE A 340 5.55 15.68 -0.84
N MET A 341 4.68 15.63 0.16
CA MET A 341 3.60 16.60 0.30
C MET A 341 4.13 18.02 0.49
N SER A 342 5.16 18.18 1.32
CA SER A 342 5.81 19.49 1.52
C SER A 342 6.52 19.97 0.25
N PHE A 343 7.08 19.08 -0.56
CA PHE A 343 7.66 19.48 -1.85
C PHE A 343 6.59 19.93 -2.84
N VAL A 344 5.51 19.15 -2.99
CA VAL A 344 4.39 19.44 -3.90
C VAL A 344 3.69 20.74 -3.51
N MET A 345 3.47 20.95 -2.20
CA MET A 345 2.76 22.12 -1.70
C MET A 345 3.64 23.35 -1.55
N ARG A 346 4.96 23.26 -1.75
CA ARG A 346 5.90 24.38 -1.57
C ARG A 346 5.50 25.64 -2.33
N SER A 347 5.19 25.50 -3.63
CA SER A 347 4.81 26.64 -4.46
C SER A 347 3.48 27.26 -4.03
N ALA A 348 2.51 26.43 -3.59
CA ALA A 348 1.23 26.92 -3.08
C ALA A 348 1.42 27.65 -1.74
N ALA A 349 2.14 27.04 -0.80
CA ALA A 349 2.39 27.56 0.54
C ALA A 349 3.12 28.91 0.51
N GLN A 350 4.11 29.07 -0.38
CA GLN A 350 4.86 30.32 -0.52
C GLN A 350 4.04 31.43 -1.20
N LYS A 351 3.09 31.08 -2.09
CA LYS A 351 2.23 32.06 -2.77
C LYS A 351 1.11 32.60 -1.87
N THR A 352 0.64 31.80 -0.92
CA THR A 352 -0.46 32.17 -0.01
C THR A 352 -0.03 32.99 1.19
N GLY A 353 1.26 33.23 1.41
CA GLY A 353 1.78 34.01 2.54
C GLY A 353 1.73 33.33 3.90
N HIS A 354 0.95 32.26 4.07
CA HIS A 354 0.78 31.50 5.32
C HIS A 354 1.28 30.04 5.24
N PRO A 355 2.60 29.80 5.14
CA PRO A 355 3.16 28.45 5.03
C PRO A 355 2.88 27.57 6.27
N GLU A 356 2.68 28.17 7.44
CA GLU A 356 2.32 27.45 8.67
C GLU A 356 1.02 26.65 8.56
N LEU A 357 -0.03 27.18 7.92
CA LEU A 357 -1.31 26.47 7.75
C LEU A 357 -1.18 25.27 6.83
N PHE A 358 -0.32 25.37 5.81
CA PHE A 358 0.01 24.25 4.93
C PHE A 358 0.74 23.15 5.67
N LEU A 359 1.63 23.50 6.60
CA LEU A 359 2.35 22.52 7.43
C LEU A 359 1.36 21.76 8.33
N LEU A 360 0.40 22.47 8.94
CA LEU A 360 -0.69 21.86 9.71
C LEU A 360 -1.51 20.88 8.85
N GLY A 361 -1.84 21.27 7.62
CA GLY A 361 -2.53 20.40 6.66
C GLY A 361 -1.74 19.14 6.32
N VAL A 362 -0.42 19.26 6.09
CA VAL A 362 0.47 18.11 5.87
C VAL A 362 0.47 17.19 7.09
N LEU A 363 0.55 17.72 8.31
CA LEU A 363 0.54 16.93 9.55
C LEU A 363 -0.78 16.20 9.77
N ALA A 364 -1.92 16.87 9.54
CA ALA A 364 -3.23 16.27 9.63
C ALA A 364 -3.38 15.11 8.62
N TYR A 365 -2.93 15.34 7.38
CA TYR A 365 -2.98 14.33 6.32
C TYR A 365 -2.09 13.13 6.62
N VAL A 366 -0.83 13.36 7.03
CA VAL A 366 0.09 12.28 7.41
C VAL A 366 -0.49 11.48 8.57
N THR A 367 -1.09 12.13 9.57
CA THR A 367 -1.74 11.46 10.70
C THR A 367 -2.91 10.57 10.23
N LEU A 368 -3.75 11.09 9.33
CA LEU A 368 -4.89 10.37 8.74
C LEU A 368 -4.44 9.16 7.92
N CYS A 369 -3.50 9.32 6.99
CA CYS A 369 -2.93 8.21 6.22
C CYS A 369 -2.30 7.17 7.14
N MET A 370 -1.71 7.63 8.25
CA MET A 370 -1.09 6.76 9.22
C MET A 370 -2.07 6.06 10.19
N THR A 371 -3.38 6.23 10.05
CA THR A 371 -4.39 5.71 11.00
C THR A 371 -4.56 4.20 10.95
N GLY A 372 -4.31 3.57 9.79
CA GLY A 372 -4.37 2.11 9.63
C GLY A 372 -3.17 1.34 10.18
N TYR A 373 -2.18 2.02 10.79
CA TYR A 373 -0.97 1.34 11.25
C TYR A 373 -1.00 0.97 12.73
N LEU A 374 -0.50 -0.24 12.98
CA LEU A 374 -0.29 -0.80 14.30
C LEU A 374 1.08 -0.41 14.86
N GLY A 375 1.08 0.42 15.90
CA GLY A 375 2.20 0.56 16.82
C GLY A 375 2.36 -0.66 17.74
N LYS A 376 3.46 -0.70 18.50
CA LYS A 376 3.72 -1.78 19.48
C LYS A 376 2.66 -1.79 20.60
N TRP A 377 1.98 -0.67 20.81
CA TRP A 377 0.79 -0.58 21.65
C TRP A 377 -0.29 -1.64 21.34
N GLU A 378 -0.55 -2.01 20.07
CA GLU A 378 -1.58 -3.03 19.81
C GLU A 378 -1.18 -4.42 20.27
N THR A 379 0.09 -4.77 20.08
CA THR A 379 0.60 -6.06 20.55
C THR A 379 0.53 -6.15 22.06
N GLU A 380 0.66 -5.01 22.75
CA GLU A 380 0.55 -4.92 24.21
C GLU A 380 -0.88 -5.01 24.72
N LEU A 381 -1.84 -4.40 24.02
CA LEU A 381 -3.25 -4.51 24.38
C LEU A 381 -3.81 -5.94 24.25
N LYS A 382 -3.14 -6.81 23.50
CA LYS A 382 -3.49 -8.24 23.43
C LYS A 382 -2.86 -9.08 24.53
N ASN A 383 -1.91 -8.51 25.27
CA ASN A 383 -1.15 -9.26 26.24
C ASN A 383 -1.95 -9.38 27.54
N PRO A 384 -2.34 -10.60 27.98
CA PRO A 384 -3.15 -10.77 29.19
C PRO A 384 -2.50 -10.16 30.44
N TYR A 385 -1.16 -10.14 30.47
CA TYR A 385 -0.41 -9.55 31.57
C TYR A 385 -0.66 -8.05 31.79
N LEU A 386 -1.10 -7.31 30.78
CA LEU A 386 -1.41 -5.89 30.94
C LEU A 386 -2.64 -5.69 31.85
N PHE A 387 -3.66 -6.54 31.68
CA PHE A 387 -4.91 -6.46 32.42
C PHE A 387 -4.75 -6.92 33.87
N LEU A 388 -3.87 -7.91 34.12
CA LEU A 388 -3.63 -8.49 35.45
C LEU A 388 -2.84 -7.59 36.42
N ILE A 389 -2.30 -6.45 35.99
CA ILE A 389 -1.54 -5.56 36.88
C ILE A 389 -2.50 -4.90 37.88
N PRO A 390 -2.22 -4.92 39.20
CA PRO A 390 -3.07 -4.26 40.19
C PRO A 390 -2.82 -2.74 40.22
N ASP A 391 -3.38 -2.02 39.25
CA ASP A 391 -3.30 -0.55 39.13
C ASP A 391 -4.61 0.00 38.51
N SER A 392 -4.81 1.32 38.57
CA SER A 392 -5.98 1.93 37.91
C SER A 392 -5.92 1.79 36.37
N PRO A 393 -7.05 1.55 35.67
CA PRO A 393 -7.11 1.46 34.20
C PRO A 393 -6.44 2.62 33.47
N PHE A 394 -6.61 3.85 33.98
CA PHE A 394 -5.98 5.05 33.41
C PHE A 394 -4.44 4.97 33.44
N LYS A 395 -3.85 4.58 34.57
CA LYS A 395 -2.38 4.42 34.68
C LYS A 395 -1.86 3.32 33.76
N LYS A 396 -2.58 2.20 33.63
CA LYS A 396 -2.21 1.10 32.71
C LYS A 396 -2.12 1.59 31.27
N ILE A 397 -3.17 2.26 30.79
CA ILE A 397 -3.20 2.81 29.43
C ILE A 397 -2.15 3.90 29.24
N TRP A 398 -2.02 4.81 30.20
CA TRP A 398 -1.05 5.91 30.12
C TRP A 398 0.39 5.39 30.00
N TYR A 399 0.83 4.53 30.94
CA TYR A 399 2.20 4.01 30.91
C TYR A 399 2.48 3.09 29.73
N ALA A 400 1.46 2.35 29.26
CA ALA A 400 1.62 1.50 28.10
C ALA A 400 1.58 2.26 26.75
N THR A 401 1.07 3.49 26.72
CA THR A 401 1.09 4.39 25.54
C THR A 401 2.21 5.43 25.59
N LEU A 402 2.83 5.65 26.75
CA LEU A 402 3.85 6.68 26.96
C LEU A 402 5.02 6.60 25.97
N MET A 403 5.48 5.39 25.64
CA MET A 403 6.57 5.21 24.66
C MET A 403 6.15 5.62 23.23
N GLU A 404 4.88 5.43 22.87
CA GLU A 404 4.37 5.89 21.56
C GLU A 404 4.23 7.42 21.53
N HIS A 405 3.96 8.08 22.67
CA HIS A 405 3.97 9.55 22.76
C HIS A 405 5.39 10.13 22.59
N VAL A 406 6.38 9.52 23.26
CA VAL A 406 7.81 9.90 23.09
C VAL A 406 8.24 9.74 21.64
N LYS A 407 7.82 8.65 20.99
CA LYS A 407 8.07 8.43 19.57
C LYS A 407 7.36 9.45 18.69
N ALA A 408 6.09 9.76 18.96
CA ALA A 408 5.33 10.75 18.21
C ALA A 408 5.98 12.15 18.30
N LEU A 409 6.53 12.51 19.46
CA LEU A 409 7.29 13.73 19.62
C LEU A 409 8.55 13.74 18.73
N ALA A 410 9.33 12.65 18.73
CA ALA A 410 10.50 12.52 17.87
C ALA A 410 10.15 12.58 16.38
N ASP A 411 9.10 11.87 15.96
CA ASP A 411 8.58 11.90 14.58
C ASP A 411 8.12 13.32 14.20
N GLY A 412 7.47 14.03 15.12
CA GLY A 412 7.03 15.42 14.93
C GLY A 412 8.19 16.38 14.71
N ILE A 413 9.26 16.27 15.50
CA ILE A 413 10.49 17.07 15.34
C ILE A 413 11.12 16.82 13.96
N LEU A 414 11.23 15.56 13.56
CA LEU A 414 11.86 15.17 12.29
C LEU A 414 11.09 15.69 11.07
N ILE A 415 9.76 15.83 11.17
CA ILE A 415 8.92 16.34 10.09
C ILE A 415 8.87 17.87 10.11
N CYS A 416 8.57 18.47 11.26
CA CYS A 416 8.26 19.90 11.34
C CYS A 416 9.51 20.78 11.23
N VAL A 417 10.65 20.36 11.78
CA VAL A 417 11.86 21.21 11.80
C VAL A 417 12.44 21.40 10.40
N PRO A 418 12.66 20.37 9.57
CA PRO A 418 13.18 20.57 8.22
C PRO A 418 12.22 21.37 7.34
N VAL A 419 10.92 21.09 7.41
CA VAL A 419 9.91 21.80 6.61
C VAL A 419 9.79 23.26 7.06
N GLY A 420 9.78 23.51 8.36
CA GLY A 420 9.80 24.86 8.94
C GLY A 420 10.99 25.69 8.46
N PHE A 421 12.17 25.08 8.39
CA PHE A 421 13.38 25.73 7.87
C PHE A 421 13.27 26.02 6.37
N VAL A 422 12.85 25.04 5.55
CA VAL A 422 12.75 25.22 4.08
C VAL A 422 11.68 26.25 3.69
N TRP A 423 10.61 26.37 4.47
CA TRP A 423 9.51 27.31 4.21
C TRP A 423 9.65 28.65 4.94
N GLY A 424 10.66 28.82 5.79
CA GLY A 424 10.88 30.08 6.52
C GLY A 424 9.82 30.36 7.59
N ILE A 425 9.26 29.33 8.23
CA ILE A 425 8.22 29.47 9.26
C ILE A 425 8.85 29.96 10.57
N ARG A 426 8.17 30.86 11.29
CA ARG A 426 8.60 31.32 12.62
C ARG A 426 8.70 30.13 13.60
N PRO A 427 9.75 30.05 14.44
CA PRO A 427 9.97 28.92 15.34
C PRO A 427 8.80 28.60 16.27
N VAL A 428 8.02 29.60 16.69
CA VAL A 428 6.85 29.43 17.58
C VAL A 428 5.81 28.50 16.97
N TYR A 429 5.44 28.71 15.69
CA TYR A 429 4.46 27.86 15.00
C TYR A 429 5.00 26.45 14.74
N VAL A 430 6.31 26.30 14.53
CA VAL A 430 6.96 24.99 14.38
C VAL A 430 6.84 24.18 15.68
N VAL A 431 7.09 24.80 16.84
CA VAL A 431 6.93 24.15 18.15
C VAL A 431 5.46 23.75 18.39
N GLN A 432 4.52 24.65 18.09
CA GLN A 432 3.09 24.35 18.21
C GLN A 432 2.65 23.21 17.29
N CYS A 433 3.16 23.14 16.05
CA CYS A 433 2.93 22.04 15.13
C CYS A 433 3.43 20.69 15.68
N ILE A 434 4.61 20.66 16.30
CA ILE A 434 5.17 19.44 16.93
C ILE A 434 4.26 18.96 18.07
N LEU A 435 3.78 19.88 18.90
CA LEU A 435 2.88 19.55 20.01
C LEU A 435 1.53 19.05 19.48
N ILE A 436 0.92 19.75 18.54
CA ILE A 436 -0.35 19.35 17.89
C ILE A 436 -0.21 17.96 17.27
N TYR A 437 0.89 17.70 16.55
CA TYR A 437 1.13 16.38 15.96
C TYR A 437 1.20 15.27 17.03
N THR A 438 1.90 15.53 18.14
CA THR A 438 2.02 14.58 19.25
C THR A 438 0.65 14.27 19.87
N VAL A 439 -0.14 15.31 20.12
CA VAL A 439 -1.50 15.19 20.67
C VAL A 439 -2.44 14.46 19.71
N LEU A 440 -2.37 14.75 18.41
CA LEU A 440 -3.14 14.05 17.39
C LEU A 440 -2.79 12.56 17.29
N GLN A 441 -1.51 12.20 17.41
CA GLN A 441 -1.11 10.78 17.47
C GLN A 441 -1.61 10.11 18.74
N ALA A 442 -1.60 10.80 19.89
CA ALA A 442 -2.17 10.29 21.14
C ALA A 442 -3.68 10.03 21.00
N ASN A 443 -4.43 11.00 20.45
CA ASN A 443 -5.86 10.84 20.15
C ASN A 443 -6.12 9.61 19.28
N LYS A 444 -5.32 9.45 18.22
CA LYS A 444 -5.39 8.29 17.33
C LYS A 444 -5.24 6.98 18.08
N LEU A 445 -4.36 6.90 19.09
CA LEU A 445 -4.15 5.69 19.90
C LEU A 445 -5.37 5.38 20.78
N TYR A 446 -5.96 6.39 21.42
CA TYR A 446 -7.10 6.22 22.32
C TYR A 446 -8.40 5.90 21.59
N LEU A 447 -8.67 6.54 20.44
CA LEU A 447 -9.81 6.21 19.57
C LEU A 447 -9.85 4.74 19.17
N LYS A 448 -8.70 4.08 19.17
CA LYS A 448 -8.62 2.67 18.83
C LYS A 448 -9.18 1.77 19.93
N VAL A 449 -8.94 2.09 21.20
CA VAL A 449 -9.52 1.34 22.33
C VAL A 449 -11.05 1.42 22.22
N ILE A 450 -11.57 2.61 21.92
CA ILE A 450 -13.00 2.84 21.68
C ILE A 450 -13.48 2.06 20.46
N ALA A 451 -12.76 2.09 19.33
CA ALA A 451 -13.14 1.36 18.12
C ALA A 451 -13.17 -0.16 18.35
N GLN A 452 -12.21 -0.71 19.09
CA GLN A 452 -12.15 -2.13 19.42
C GLN A 452 -13.30 -2.54 20.33
N TRP A 453 -13.64 -1.72 21.32
CA TRP A 453 -14.79 -1.93 22.18
C TRP A 453 -16.12 -1.85 21.41
N MET A 454 -16.35 -0.78 20.63
CA MET A 454 -17.60 -0.56 19.88
C MET A 454 -17.92 -1.67 18.89
N VAL A 455 -16.89 -2.24 18.28
CA VAL A 455 -17.02 -3.11 17.12
C VAL A 455 -16.78 -4.58 17.48
N GLY A 456 -16.04 -4.84 18.56
CA GLY A 456 -15.67 -6.18 18.99
C GLY A 456 -15.16 -7.05 17.83
N GLU A 457 -15.60 -8.30 17.78
CA GLU A 457 -15.31 -9.23 16.68
C GLU A 457 -16.21 -9.07 15.43
N LEU A 458 -17.24 -8.21 15.48
CA LEU A 458 -18.33 -8.18 14.47
C LEU A 458 -17.81 -7.88 13.06
N LEU A 459 -17.02 -6.81 12.91
CA LEU A 459 -16.46 -6.32 11.64
C LEU A 459 -15.02 -6.80 11.36
N GLY A 460 -14.37 -7.45 12.33
CA GLY A 460 -12.94 -7.76 12.26
C GLY A 460 -12.04 -6.51 12.22
N LYS A 461 -10.73 -6.72 12.12
CA LYS A 461 -9.73 -5.64 12.24
C LYS A 461 -9.84 -4.51 11.23
N THR A 462 -10.12 -4.85 9.98
CA THR A 462 -10.22 -3.87 8.90
C THR A 462 -11.39 -2.90 9.12
N GLY A 463 -12.52 -3.38 9.66
CA GLY A 463 -13.64 -2.50 10.01
C GLY A 463 -13.38 -1.69 11.28
N GLN A 464 -12.66 -2.24 12.27
CA GLN A 464 -12.19 -1.46 13.43
C GLN A 464 -11.29 -0.29 12.99
N GLU A 465 -10.36 -0.53 12.07
CA GLU A 465 -9.48 0.50 11.51
C GLU A 465 -10.26 1.54 10.69
N LEU A 466 -11.26 1.11 9.91
CA LEU A 466 -12.13 2.01 9.16
C LEU A 466 -12.92 2.93 10.10
N ILE A 467 -13.54 2.37 11.14
CA ILE A 467 -14.31 3.13 12.14
C ILE A 467 -13.41 4.10 12.91
N ARG A 468 -12.20 3.66 13.30
CA ARG A 468 -11.17 4.54 13.85
C ARG A 468 -10.83 5.68 12.91
N GLY A 469 -10.64 5.40 11.62
CA GLY A 469 -10.39 6.40 10.58
C GLY A 469 -11.54 7.42 10.45
N LEU A 470 -12.78 6.96 10.47
CA LEU A 470 -13.97 7.83 10.43
C LEU A 470 -14.04 8.74 11.66
N MET A 471 -13.85 8.19 12.87
CA MET A 471 -13.81 9.01 14.10
C MET A 471 -12.67 10.04 14.05
N GLN A 472 -11.49 9.65 13.55
CA GLN A 472 -10.36 10.57 13.38
C GLN A 472 -10.70 11.68 12.37
N MET A 473 -11.38 11.37 11.26
CA MET A 473 -11.82 12.35 10.28
C MET A 473 -12.81 13.36 10.86
N VAL A 474 -13.75 12.92 11.68
CA VAL A 474 -14.70 13.83 12.36
C VAL A 474 -13.94 14.78 13.29
N ILE A 475 -13.00 14.28 14.09
CA ILE A 475 -12.25 15.12 15.03
C ILE A 475 -11.34 16.12 14.31
N LEU A 476 -10.66 15.68 13.24
CA LEU A 476 -9.85 16.56 12.40
C LEU A 476 -10.71 17.58 11.64
N GLY A 477 -11.88 17.17 11.15
CA GLY A 477 -12.83 18.05 10.45
C GLY A 477 -13.39 19.13 11.35
N LEU A 478 -13.77 18.79 12.59
CA LEU A 478 -14.18 19.77 13.60
C LEU A 478 -13.03 20.73 13.96
N GLY A 479 -11.81 20.20 14.12
CA GLY A 479 -10.63 21.03 14.36
C GLY A 479 -10.33 22.00 13.21
N ALA A 480 -10.46 21.54 11.97
CA ALA A 480 -10.31 22.38 10.78
C ALA A 480 -11.41 23.44 10.70
N GLY A 481 -12.66 23.10 11.03
CA GLY A 481 -13.76 24.06 11.10
C GLY A 481 -13.51 25.15 12.13
N ILE A 482 -13.03 24.78 13.33
CA ILE A 482 -12.64 25.74 14.38
C ILE A 482 -11.48 26.62 13.90
N ALA A 483 -10.46 26.05 13.26
CA ALA A 483 -9.34 26.81 12.72
C ALA A 483 -9.78 27.85 11.68
N VAL A 484 -10.71 27.49 10.79
CA VAL A 484 -11.26 28.42 9.79
C VAL A 484 -12.09 29.51 10.46
N LEU A 485 -12.95 29.16 11.42
CA LEU A 485 -13.75 30.14 12.16
C LEU A 485 -12.89 31.14 12.92
N VAL A 486 -11.86 30.66 13.64
CA VAL A 486 -10.92 31.53 14.37
C VAL A 486 -10.12 32.41 13.42
N GLY A 487 -9.63 31.84 12.30
CA GLY A 487 -8.84 32.58 11.32
C GLY A 487 -9.64 33.65 10.56
N LEU A 488 -10.96 33.47 10.40
CA LEU A 488 -11.84 34.43 9.75
C LEU A 488 -12.45 35.47 10.71
N LEU A 489 -12.73 35.10 11.96
CA LEU A 489 -13.51 35.92 12.90
C LEU A 489 -12.69 36.62 13.98
N ILE A 490 -11.49 36.12 14.31
CA ILE A 490 -10.68 36.63 15.43
C ILE A 490 -9.34 37.14 14.91
N ASP A 491 -8.37 36.24 14.72
CA ASP A 491 -7.02 36.57 14.27
C ASP A 491 -6.30 35.30 13.78
N PRO A 492 -5.66 35.30 12.60
CA PRO A 492 -4.89 34.17 12.09
C PRO A 492 -3.81 33.65 13.05
N ASP A 493 -3.21 34.54 13.87
CA ASP A 493 -2.14 34.16 14.81
C ASP A 493 -2.65 33.32 15.99
N LEU A 494 -3.94 33.39 16.32
CA LEU A 494 -4.56 32.62 17.41
C LEU A 494 -4.99 31.21 17.00
N VAL A 495 -4.94 30.89 15.70
CA VAL A 495 -5.36 29.58 15.17
C VAL A 495 -4.56 28.43 15.81
N PHE A 496 -3.25 28.57 15.91
CA PHE A 496 -2.39 27.49 16.44
C PHE A 496 -2.55 27.25 17.95
N PRO A 497 -2.51 28.28 18.82
CA PRO A 497 -2.79 28.11 20.25
C PRO A 497 -4.18 27.51 20.52
N ILE A 498 -5.23 28.00 19.85
CA ILE A 498 -6.59 27.52 20.06
C ILE A 498 -6.73 26.08 19.58
N LEU A 499 -6.13 25.73 18.43
CA LEU A 499 -6.16 24.36 17.92
C LEU A 499 -5.37 23.39 18.82
N LEU A 500 -4.27 23.84 19.42
CA LEU A 500 -3.56 23.07 20.45
C LEU A 500 -4.45 22.79 21.65
N ILE A 501 -5.11 23.83 22.21
CA ILE A 501 -6.02 23.69 23.36
C ILE A 501 -7.18 22.74 23.03
N TYR A 502 -7.82 22.94 21.87
CA TYR A 502 -8.86 22.05 21.38
C TYR A 502 -8.37 20.60 21.29
N SER A 503 -7.19 20.37 20.68
CA SER A 503 -6.64 19.04 20.53
C SER A 503 -6.34 18.37 21.88
N LEU A 504 -5.87 19.13 22.88
CA LEU A 504 -5.62 18.64 24.24
C LEU A 504 -6.91 18.24 24.94
N ILE A 505 -7.95 19.08 24.86
CA ILE A 505 -9.27 18.81 25.46
C ILE A 505 -9.85 17.53 24.86
N VAL A 506 -9.92 17.46 23.52
CA VAL A 506 -10.49 16.29 22.83
C VAL A 506 -9.70 15.03 23.15
N THR A 507 -8.37 15.09 23.13
CA THR A 507 -7.53 13.92 23.44
C THR A 507 -7.71 13.45 24.87
N THR A 508 -7.86 14.38 25.82
CA THR A 508 -8.11 14.05 27.23
C THR A 508 -9.47 13.38 27.39
N LEU A 509 -10.52 13.93 26.78
CA LEU A 509 -11.86 13.35 26.80
C LEU A 509 -11.89 11.95 26.19
N VAL A 510 -11.26 11.78 25.01
CA VAL A 510 -11.14 10.48 24.36
C VAL A 510 -10.30 9.51 25.20
N GLY A 511 -9.25 9.98 25.86
CA GLY A 511 -8.41 9.18 26.77
C GLY A 511 -9.18 8.71 28.01
N LEU A 512 -10.00 9.56 28.61
CA LEU A 512 -10.87 9.20 29.73
C LEU A 512 -11.93 8.18 29.31
N LEU A 513 -12.59 8.41 28.17
CA LEU A 513 -13.54 7.44 27.60
C LEU A 513 -12.86 6.10 27.32
N ALA A 514 -11.66 6.11 26.75
CA ALA A 514 -10.87 4.90 26.54
C ALA A 514 -10.54 4.18 27.85
N ALA A 515 -10.20 4.91 28.92
CA ALA A 515 -9.94 4.33 30.24
C ALA A 515 -11.16 3.65 30.87
N ILE A 516 -12.33 4.29 30.79
CA ILE A 516 -13.60 3.69 31.25
C ILE A 516 -13.93 2.43 30.45
N ARG A 517 -13.73 2.46 29.13
CA ARG A 517 -13.99 1.28 28.27
C ARG A 517 -12.95 0.18 28.46
N PHE A 518 -11.72 0.51 28.79
CA PHE A 518 -10.68 -0.47 29.10
C PHE A 518 -11.00 -1.28 30.36
N ASP A 519 -11.59 -0.65 31.39
CA ASP A 519 -12.10 -1.35 32.57
C ASP A 519 -13.16 -2.40 32.20
N SER A 520 -14.08 -2.05 31.29
CA SER A 520 -15.04 -3.04 30.77
C SER A 520 -14.39 -4.15 29.94
N MET A 521 -13.23 -3.92 29.34
CA MET A 521 -12.47 -4.97 28.66
C MET A 521 -11.74 -5.88 29.66
N GLU A 522 -11.27 -5.35 30.79
CA GLU A 522 -10.67 -6.15 31.89
C GLU A 522 -11.67 -7.16 32.46
N GLN A 523 -12.95 -6.80 32.52
CA GLN A 523 -14.01 -7.68 33.04
C GLN A 523 -14.44 -8.78 32.05
N MET A 524 -14.07 -8.69 30.78
CA MET A 524 -14.43 -9.67 29.73
C MET A 524 -13.31 -10.69 29.42
N VAL A 525 -12.10 -10.47 29.94
CA VAL A 525 -10.93 -11.36 29.82
C VAL A 525 -10.89 -12.30 31.01
#